data_AF-A0A6J4VGT1-F1
#
_entry.id   AF-A0A6J4VGT1-F1
#
_cell.length_a   1.000
_cell.length_b   1.000
_cell.length_c   1.000
_cell.angle_alpha   90.00
_cell.angle_beta   90.00
_cell.angle_gamma   90.00
#
_symmetry.space_group_name_H-M   'P 1'
#
loop_
_entity.id
_entity.type
_entity.pdbx_description
1 polymer ?
#
loop_
_entity_poly.entity_id
_entity_poly.type
_entity_poly.pdbx_seq_one_letter_code
_entity_poly.pdbx_strand_id
1 'polypeptide(L)' 'MITSSYLWPVAQHRDAPERLVLRDDSGTWFLWFGDGSDLVGMPEALVIWILARPETVMLGEDVMWFELSSLPVGSGNS' A
#
# COMPACT_ATOMS: atom_id res chain seq x y z
N MET A 1 9.15 -1.45 12.78
CA MET A 1 8.79 -0.10 13.29
C MET A 1 8.88 0.81 12.08
N ILE A 2 7.82 1.54 11.75
CA ILE A 2 7.83 2.46 10.60
C ILE A 2 8.77 3.61 10.96
N THR A 3 9.82 3.80 10.17
CA THR A 3 10.81 4.87 10.41
C THR A 3 10.50 6.14 9.65
N SER A 4 9.63 6.08 8.63
CA SER A 4 9.28 7.21 7.77
C SER A 4 7.79 7.54 7.86
N SER A 5 7.47 8.82 8.02
CA SER A 5 6.08 9.31 7.99
C SER A 5 5.46 9.25 6.59
N TYR A 6 6.26 8.95 5.57
CA TYR A 6 5.84 8.92 4.17
C TYR A 6 6.08 7.54 3.56
N LEU A 7 5.14 7.11 2.74
CA LEU A 7 5.14 5.82 2.08
C LEU A 7 4.90 5.98 0.58
N TRP A 8 5.70 5.30 -0.24
CA TRP A 8 5.51 5.23 -1.67
C TRP A 8 4.46 4.17 -2.00
N PRO A 9 3.33 4.54 -2.63
CA PRO A 9 2.39 3.56 -3.17
C PRO A 9 2.94 2.90 -4.44
N VAL A 10 3.20 1.59 -4.35
CA VAL A 10 3.79 0.80 -5.45
C VAL A 10 2.72 0.14 -6.30
N ALA A 11 1.63 -0.31 -5.68
CA ALA A 11 0.51 -0.92 -6.39
C ALA A 11 -0.79 -0.75 -5.61
N GLN A 12 -1.91 -0.91 -6.29
CA GLN A 12 -3.24 -0.90 -5.69
C GLN A 12 -4.06 -2.11 -6.13
N HIS A 13 -5.09 -2.46 -5.36
CA HIS A 13 -6.07 -3.45 -5.79
C HIS A 13 -6.99 -2.85 -6.87
N ARG A 14 -7.33 -3.64 -7.89
CA ARG A 14 -8.08 -3.17 -9.06
C ARG A 14 -9.51 -2.72 -8.73
N ASP A 15 -10.17 -3.43 -7.82
CA ASP A 15 -11.59 -3.21 -7.44
C ASP A 15 -11.73 -2.47 -6.10
N ALA A 16 -10.62 -2.21 -5.41
CA ALA A 16 -10.58 -1.62 -4.07
C ALA A 16 -9.36 -0.69 -4.01
N PRO A 17 -9.39 0.47 -4.69
CA PRO A 17 -8.23 1.33 -4.89
C PRO A 17 -7.66 1.91 -3.59
N GLU A 18 -8.43 1.89 -2.50
CA GLU A 18 -7.96 2.20 -1.15
C GLU A 18 -6.96 1.16 -0.60
N ARG A 19 -6.90 -0.06 -1.17
CA ARG A 19 -5.96 -1.10 -0.76
C ARG A 19 -4.66 -0.96 -1.51
N LEU A 20 -3.58 -0.76 -0.76
CA LEU A 20 -2.28 -0.40 -1.32
C LEU A 20 -1.17 -1.35 -0.89
N VAL A 21 -0.28 -1.65 -1.81
CA VAL A 21 1.08 -2.13 -1.50
C VAL A 21 1.97 -0.90 -1.43
N LEU A 22 2.58 -0.69 -0.27
CA LEU A 22 3.36 0.48 0.06
C LEU A 22 4.82 0.08 0.33
N ARG A 23 5.73 1.02 0.11
CA ARG A 23 7.15 0.90 0.44
C ARG A 23 7.64 2.16 1.13
N ASP A 24 8.43 2.03 2.19
CA ASP A 24 9.10 3.18 2.78
C ASP A 24 10.46 3.48 2.12
N ASP A 25 11.12 4.54 2.58
CA ASP A 25 12.44 4.98 2.11
C ASP A 25 13.58 3.99 2.45
N SER A 26 13.42 3.18 3.49
CA SER A 26 14.34 2.10 3.85
C SER A 26 14.17 0.85 2.98
N GLY A 27 13.13 0.82 2.15
CA GLY A 27 12.79 -0.28 1.27
C GLY A 27 11.91 -1.35 1.93
N THR A 28 11.41 -1.10 3.14
CA THR A 28 10.49 -1.98 3.85
C THR A 28 9.11 -1.94 3.20
N TRP A 29 8.46 -3.11 3.13
CA TRP A 29 7.17 -3.27 2.48
C TRP A 29 6.01 -3.34 3.47
N PHE A 30 4.89 -2.74 3.08
CA PHE A 30 3.67 -2.72 3.86
C PHE A 30 2.44 -3.01 2.99
N LEU A 31 1.42 -3.59 3.62
CA LEU A 31 0.09 -3.73 3.07
C LEU A 31 -0.86 -2.82 3.86
N TRP A 32 -1.65 -2.05 3.11
CA TRP A 32 -2.72 -1.21 3.61
C TRP A 32 -4.06 -1.76 3.14
N PHE A 33 -4.97 -2.04 4.07
CA PHE A 33 -6.28 -2.62 3.76
C PHE A 33 -7.38 -1.59 3.45
N GLY A 34 -7.09 -0.30 3.63
CA GLY A 34 -8.05 0.77 3.34
C GLY A 34 -9.24 0.82 4.29
N ASP A 35 -9.14 0.22 5.47
CA ASP A 35 -10.22 0.15 6.48
C ASP A 35 -9.94 0.99 7.73
N GLY A 36 -8.83 1.75 7.74
CA GLY A 36 -8.40 2.52 8.89
C GLY A 36 -7.66 1.70 9.95
N SER A 37 -7.40 0.40 9.71
CA SER A 37 -6.56 -0.42 10.59
C SER A 37 -5.09 0.00 10.57
N ASP A 38 -4.25 -0.65 11.36
CA ASP A 38 -2.81 -0.44 11.25
C ASP A 38 -2.23 -1.00 9.94
N LEU A 39 -1.09 -0.47 9.51
CA LEU A 39 -0.29 -1.03 8.43
C LEU A 39 0.28 -2.39 8.80
N VAL A 40 0.24 -3.32 7.84
CA VAL A 40 0.81 -4.65 8.02
C VAL A 40 2.16 -4.72 7.32
N GLY A 41 3.24 -4.91 8.08
CA GLY A 41 4.56 -5.15 7.52
C GLY A 41 4.63 -6.51 6.81
N MET A 42 5.24 -6.55 5.63
CA MET A 42 5.22 -7.72 4.74
C MET A 42 6.62 -8.17 4.36
N PRO A 43 6.92 -9.49 4.36
CA PRO A 43 8.13 -10.02 3.75
C PRO A 43 8.14 -9.76 2.24
N GLU A 44 9.30 -9.40 1.70
CA GLU A 44 9.46 -9.09 0.27
C GLU A 44 8.96 -10.23 -0.64
N ALA A 45 9.23 -11.49 -0.30
CA ALA A 45 8.77 -12.64 -1.08
C ALA A 45 7.24 -12.71 -1.21
N LEU A 46 6.51 -12.32 -0.15
CA LEU A 46 5.05 -12.29 -0.16
C LEU A 46 4.54 -11.13 -1.02
N VAL A 47 5.22 -9.98 -0.96
CA VAL A 47 4.90 -8.82 -1.79
C VAL A 47 5.08 -9.14 -3.27
N ILE A 48 6.20 -9.77 -3.65
CA ILE A 48 6.44 -10.20 -5.03
C ILE A 48 5.30 -11.09 -5.53
N TRP A 49 4.83 -12.02 -4.69
CA TRP A 49 3.68 -12.85 -5.02
C TRP A 49 2.39 -12.03 -5.21
N ILE A 50 2.12 -11.05 -4.33
CA ILE A 50 0.96 -10.14 -4.44
C ILE A 50 1.03 -9.30 -5.72
N LEU A 51 2.19 -8.73 -6.04
CA LEU A 51 2.38 -7.89 -7.23
C LEU A 51 2.18 -8.67 -8.54
N ALA A 52 2.37 -9.99 -8.51
CA ALA A 52 2.11 -10.87 -9.65
C ALA A 52 0.63 -11.26 -9.80
N ARG A 53 -0.28 -10.75 -8.97
CA ARG A 53 -1.72 -11.09 -9.02
C ARG A 53 -2.48 -10.22 -10.02
N PRO A 54 -3.43 -10.80 -10.78
CA PRO A 54 -4.23 -10.03 -11.75
C PRO A 54 -5.11 -8.96 -11.10
N GLU A 55 -5.35 -9.07 -9.79
CA GLU A 55 -6.04 -8.08 -8.98
C GLU A 55 -5.18 -6.88 -8.62
N THR A 56 -3.87 -6.94 -8.85
CA THR A 56 -2.92 -5.89 -8.51
C THR A 56 -2.59 -5.04 -9.74
N VAL A 57 -2.75 -3.72 -9.60
CA VAL A 57 -2.40 -2.73 -10.62
C VAL A 57 -1.17 -1.97 -10.15
N MET A 58 -0.06 -2.10 -10.88
CA MET A 58 1.16 -1.33 -10.60
C MET A 58 0.90 0.15 -10.80
N LEU A 59 1.30 0.95 -9.83
CA LEU A 59 1.27 2.40 -9.90
C LEU A 59 2.58 2.87 -10.56
N GLY A 60 2.48 3.89 -11.42
CA GLY A 60 3.65 4.44 -12.13
C GLY A 60 4.62 5.13 -11.19
N GLU A 61 5.79 5.52 -11.71
CA GLU A 61 6.81 6.23 -10.92
C GLU A 61 6.40 7.67 -10.56
N ASP A 62 5.39 8.23 -11.25
CA ASP A 62 4.90 9.60 -11.03
C ASP A 62 3.92 9.74 -9.85
N VAL A 63 3.70 8.69 -9.04
CA VAL A 63 2.76 8.74 -7.93
C VAL A 63 3.38 9.41 -6.69
N MET A 64 2.61 10.33 -6.09
CA MET A 64 3.00 11.05 -4.89
C MET A 64 3.08 10.11 -3.68
N TRP A 65 4.04 10.37 -2.79
CA TRP A 65 4.16 9.67 -1.51
C TRP A 65 2.98 10.04 -0.61
N PHE A 66 2.42 9.05 0.10
CA PHE A 66 1.39 9.27 1.10
C PHE A 66 2.03 9.53 2.46
N GLU A 67 1.61 10.60 3.13
CA GLU A 67 1.77 10.66 4.59
C GLU A 67 0.93 9.55 5.23
N LEU A 68 1.47 8.87 6.24
CA LEU A 68 0.82 7.74 6.91
C LEU A 68 -0.62 8.04 7.37
N SER A 69 -0.85 9.22 7.95
CA SER A 69 -2.18 9.66 8.41
C SER A 69 -3.15 10.02 7.29
N SER A 70 -2.66 10.13 6.07
CA SER A 70 -3.43 10.53 4.88
C SER A 70 -3.67 9.37 3.92
N LEU A 71 -3.43 8.12 4.37
CA LEU A 71 -3.73 6.93 3.57
C LEU A 71 -5.23 6.84 3.24
N PRO A 72 -5.58 6.46 2.00
CA PRO A 72 -6.98 6.42 1.58
C PRO A 72 -7.74 5.35 2.36
N VAL A 73 -8.87 5.72 2.93
CA VAL A 73 -9.81 4.78 3.55
C VAL A 73 -10.98 4.63 2.59
N GLY A 74 -11.38 3.39 2.32
CA GLY A 74 -12.54 3.08 1.53
C GLY A 74 -13.78 3.66 2.20
N SER A 75 -14.67 4.22 1.40
CA SER A 75 -16.04 4.50 1.82
C SER A 75 -16.69 3.15 2.11
N GLY A 76 -16.54 2.62 3.33
CA GLY A 76 -17.24 1.41 3.73
C GLY A 76 -18.70 1.56 3.33
N ASN A 77 -19.28 0.55 2.66
CA ASN A 77 -20.72 0.47 2.53
C ASN A 77 -21.29 0.45 3.95
N SER A 78 -21.69 1.63 4.43
CA SER A 78 -22.51 1.83 5.62
C SER A 78 -23.86 1.16 5.46
#